data_AF-A0A431UN02-F1
#
_entry.id   AF-A0A431UN02-F1
#
_cell.length_a   1.000
_cell.length_b   1.000
_cell.length_c   1.000
_cell.angle_alpha   90.00
_cell.angle_beta   90.00
_cell.angle_gamma   90.00
#
_symmetry.space_group_name_H-M   'P 1'
#
loop_
_entity.id
_entity.type
_entity.pdbx_description
1 polymer ?
#
loop_
_entity_poly.entity_id
_entity_poly.type
_entity_poly.pdbx_seq_one_letter_code
_entity_poly.pdbx_strand_id
1 'polypeptide(L)'
;MKKRIGYLLGIIAIVLAIVFSYQAGKKEVEGNIKTVIGNSVYNVWEGYNSIIEDSNKGLTIDAISKMNERLIYVTAYSNVIDRGTGQTLLQPIASKISNIAKGIEDNYYQDGGVNEQQQEKYKQMIEAIKEVNEQILKVYYIPNSEGTVKLKIENFEELIEINKRLN
;
A
#
# COMPACT_ATOMS: atom_id res chain seq x y z
N MET A 1 7.17 -28.40 -54.62
CA MET A 1 6.23 -27.63 -53.78
C MET A 1 6.09 -28.15 -52.35
N LYS A 2 5.82 -29.45 -52.12
CA LYS A 2 5.63 -30.03 -50.76
C LYS A 2 6.73 -29.71 -49.74
N LYS A 3 8.01 -29.72 -50.11
CA LYS A 3 9.14 -29.39 -49.20
C LYS A 3 9.12 -27.92 -48.73
N ARG A 4 8.73 -26.96 -49.59
CA ARG A 4 8.68 -25.52 -49.22
C ARG A 4 7.53 -25.20 -48.26
N ILE A 5 6.41 -25.92 -48.37
CA ILE A 5 5.26 -25.80 -47.46
C ILE A 5 5.62 -26.34 -46.06
N GLY A 6 6.40 -27.43 -45.99
CA GLY A 6 6.89 -27.97 -44.72
C GLY A 6 7.81 -27.01 -43.97
N TYR A 7 8.71 -26.30 -44.67
CA TYR A 7 9.58 -25.29 -44.05
C TYR A 7 8.80 -24.08 -43.53
N LEU A 8 7.79 -23.60 -44.26
CA LEU A 8 6.93 -22.50 -43.82
C LEU A 8 6.12 -22.85 -42.57
N LEU A 9 5.56 -24.07 -42.52
CA LEU A 9 4.84 -24.55 -41.33
C LEU A 9 5.77 -24.70 -40.11
N GLY A 10 7.02 -25.14 -40.32
CA GLY A 10 8.02 -25.22 -39.25
C GLY A 10 8.37 -23.86 -38.65
N ILE A 11 8.55 -22.83 -39.48
CA ILE A 11 8.86 -21.46 -39.00
C ILE A 11 7.67 -20.88 -38.21
N ILE A 12 6.44 -21.09 -38.68
CA ILE A 12 5.23 -20.64 -37.97
C ILE A 12 5.11 -21.30 -36.59
N ALA A 13 5.39 -22.60 -36.49
CA ALA A 13 5.35 -23.31 -35.21
C ALA A 13 6.39 -22.76 -34.21
N ILE A 14 7.60 -22.42 -34.67
CA ILE A 14 8.65 -21.83 -33.82
C ILE A 14 8.25 -20.44 -33.32
N VAL A 15 7.71 -19.59 -34.21
CA VAL A 15 7.25 -18.25 -33.82
C VAL A 15 6.11 -18.34 -32.79
N LEU A 16 5.15 -19.25 -33.01
CA LEU A 16 4.07 -19.48 -32.05
C LEU A 16 4.60 -19.97 -30.70
N ALA A 17 5.57 -20.89 -30.68
CA ALA A 17 6.18 -21.36 -29.44
C ALA A 17 6.87 -20.22 -28.67
N ILE A 18 7.61 -19.34 -29.37
CA ILE A 18 8.25 -18.17 -28.75
C ILE A 18 7.21 -17.22 -28.17
N VAL A 19 6.13 -16.92 -28.91
CA VAL A 19 5.04 -16.06 -28.44
C VAL A 19 4.34 -16.67 -27.23
N PHE A 20 4.06 -17.97 -27.25
CA PHE A 20 3.45 -18.68 -26.11
C PHE A 20 4.35 -18.68 -24.88
N SER A 21 5.64 -18.98 -25.02
CA SER A 21 6.61 -18.93 -23.91
C SER A 21 6.73 -17.52 -23.33
N TYR A 22 6.75 -16.49 -24.17
CA TYR A 22 6.78 -15.10 -23.72
C TYR A 22 5.50 -14.71 -22.97
N GLN A 23 4.33 -15.11 -23.48
CA GLN A 23 3.05 -14.86 -22.81
C GLN A 23 2.91 -15.65 -21.49
N ALA A 24 3.39 -16.89 -21.44
CA ALA A 24 3.38 -17.71 -20.24
C ALA A 24 4.25 -17.08 -19.14
N GLY A 25 5.50 -16.71 -19.48
CA GLY A 25 6.39 -16.01 -18.55
C GLY A 25 5.82 -14.68 -18.07
N LYS A 26 5.16 -13.92 -18.96
CA LYS A 26 4.47 -12.67 -18.58
C LYS A 26 3.35 -12.92 -17.56
N LYS A 27 2.51 -13.94 -17.77
CA LYS A 27 1.41 -14.28 -16.85
C LYS A 27 1.91 -14.72 -15.48
N GLU A 28 3.00 -15.49 -15.43
CA GLU A 28 3.62 -15.93 -14.18
C GLU A 28 4.18 -14.73 -13.39
N VAL A 29 4.90 -13.83 -14.07
CA VAL A 29 5.42 -12.60 -13.46
C VAL A 29 4.28 -11.69 -12.96
N GLU A 30 3.22 -11.50 -13.76
CA GLU A 30 2.04 -10.75 -13.33
C GLU A 30 1.35 -11.37 -12.11
N GLY A 31 1.25 -12.71 -12.05
CA GLY A 31 0.71 -13.43 -10.90
C GLY A 31 1.53 -13.17 -9.63
N ASN A 32 2.85 -13.34 -9.71
CA ASN A 32 3.76 -13.12 -8.58
C ASN A 32 3.71 -11.67 -8.07
N ILE A 33 3.66 -10.69 -8.98
CA ILE A 33 3.53 -9.27 -8.63
C ILE A 33 2.18 -9.00 -7.93
N LYS A 34 1.07 -9.56 -8.43
CA LYS A 34 -0.24 -9.42 -7.77
C LYS A 34 -0.22 -9.98 -6.36
N THR A 35 0.41 -11.14 -6.13
CA THR A 35 0.53 -11.72 -4.79
C THR A 35 1.35 -10.84 -3.85
N VAL A 36 2.50 -10.31 -4.32
CA VAL A 36 3.35 -9.42 -3.51
C VAL A 36 2.62 -8.11 -3.16
N ILE A 37 1.95 -7.49 -4.14
CA ILE A 37 1.16 -6.27 -3.89
C ILE A 37 -0.03 -6.59 -3.00
N GLY A 38 -0.71 -7.71 -3.21
CA GLY A 38 -1.83 -8.16 -2.37
C GLY A 38 -1.44 -8.33 -0.91
N ASN A 39 -0.33 -9.02 -0.66
CA ASN A 39 0.23 -9.13 0.68
C ASN A 39 0.60 -7.75 1.25
N SER A 40 1.18 -6.86 0.43
CA SER A 40 1.55 -5.51 0.88
C SER A 40 0.32 -4.68 1.26
N VAL A 41 -0.75 -4.73 0.46
CA VAL A 41 -2.05 -4.08 0.75
C VAL A 41 -2.62 -4.58 2.07
N TYR A 42 -2.60 -5.90 2.28
CA TYR A 42 -3.05 -6.49 3.55
C TYR A 42 -2.25 -5.97 4.75
N ASN A 43 -0.91 -5.92 4.64
CA ASN A 43 -0.06 -5.45 5.74
C ASN A 43 -0.25 -3.96 6.04
N VAL A 44 -0.47 -3.11 5.03
CA VAL A 44 -0.81 -1.69 5.24
C VAL A 44 -2.17 -1.56 5.93
N TRP A 45 -3.17 -2.28 5.44
CA TRP A 45 -4.53 -2.26 5.98
C TRP A 45 -4.59 -2.73 7.43
N GLU A 46 -3.93 -3.87 7.72
CA GLU A 46 -3.79 -4.39 9.08
C GLU A 46 -3.09 -3.35 9.96
N GLY A 47 -1.95 -2.83 9.52
CA GLY A 47 -1.14 -1.93 10.34
C GLY A 47 -1.92 -0.69 10.77
N TYR A 48 -2.70 -0.12 9.86
CA TYR A 48 -3.62 0.98 10.18
C TYR A 48 -4.76 0.56 11.10
N ASN A 49 -5.39 -0.59 10.89
CA ASN A 49 -6.43 -1.09 11.80
C ASN A 49 -5.90 -1.31 13.22
N SER A 50 -4.74 -1.94 13.35
CA SER A 50 -4.05 -2.15 14.62
C SER A 50 -3.81 -0.83 15.34
N ILE A 51 -3.41 0.23 14.62
CA ILE A 51 -3.26 1.59 15.18
C ILE A 51 -4.61 2.15 15.64
N ILE A 52 -5.67 2.02 14.83
CA ILE A 52 -7.02 2.50 15.17
C ILE A 52 -7.53 1.78 16.43
N GLU A 53 -7.38 0.47 16.52
CA GLU A 53 -7.80 -0.32 17.67
C GLU A 53 -7.08 0.10 18.95
N ASP A 54 -5.75 0.26 18.89
CA ASP A 54 -4.97 0.70 20.04
C ASP A 54 -5.26 2.17 20.41
N SER A 55 -5.64 3.01 19.45
CA SER A 55 -6.01 4.40 19.72
C SER A 55 -7.20 4.55 20.67
N ASN A 56 -8.09 3.56 20.69
CA ASN A 56 -9.26 3.53 21.58
C ASN A 56 -8.89 3.22 23.04
N LYS A 57 -7.67 2.75 23.31
CA LYS A 57 -7.19 2.41 24.66
C LYS A 57 -6.63 3.62 25.42
N GLY A 58 -6.52 4.77 24.76
CA GLY A 58 -6.03 6.02 25.33
C GLY A 58 -4.66 6.43 24.79
N LEU A 59 -4.34 7.72 24.94
CA LEU A 59 -3.09 8.30 24.47
C LEU A 59 -2.01 8.20 25.55
N THR A 60 -1.09 7.26 25.40
CA THR A 60 0.09 7.07 26.25
C THR A 60 1.37 7.06 25.41
N ILE A 61 2.51 7.30 26.03
CA ILE A 61 3.81 7.25 25.34
C ILE A 61 4.10 5.85 24.77
N ASP A 62 3.73 4.79 25.49
CA ASP A 62 3.84 3.41 24.99
C ASP A 62 2.97 3.17 23.75
N ALA A 63 1.77 3.75 23.72
CA ALA A 63 0.89 3.67 22.56
C ALA A 63 1.46 4.42 21.35
N ILE A 64 2.05 5.60 21.57
CA ILE A 64 2.73 6.39 20.54
C ILE A 64 3.95 5.63 19.99
N SER A 65 4.78 5.06 20.87
CA SER A 65 5.98 4.30 20.48
C SER A 65 5.62 3.08 19.61
N LYS A 66 4.64 2.28 20.05
CA LYS A 66 4.15 1.12 19.28
C LYS A 66 3.56 1.51 17.93
N MET A 67 2.89 2.65 17.86
CA MET A 67 2.35 3.18 16.61
C MET A 67 3.48 3.60 15.66
N ASN A 68 4.51 4.28 16.16
CA ASN A 68 5.69 4.62 15.36
C ASN A 68 6.37 3.38 14.79
N GLU A 69 6.52 2.32 15.59
CA GLU A 69 7.03 1.04 15.11
C GLU A 69 6.18 0.45 13.98
N ARG A 70 4.85 0.44 14.13
CA ARG A 70 3.93 -0.05 13.09
C ARG A 70 3.98 0.80 11.82
N LEU A 71 4.10 2.12 11.97
CA LEU A 71 4.14 3.04 10.83
C LEU A 71 5.39 2.87 9.96
N ILE A 72 6.50 2.33 10.51
CA ILE A 72 7.67 1.92 9.72
C ILE A 72 7.28 0.82 8.72
N TYR A 73 6.59 -0.22 9.19
CA TYR A 73 6.13 -1.32 8.33
C TYR A 73 5.10 -0.85 7.31
N VAL A 74 4.13 -0.05 7.75
CA VAL A 74 3.13 0.56 6.87
C VAL A 74 3.79 1.35 5.75
N THR A 75 4.82 2.15 6.07
CA THR A 75 5.56 2.94 5.06
C THR A 75 6.30 2.05 4.08
N ALA A 76 6.96 0.99 4.56
CA ALA A 76 7.70 0.06 3.72
C ALA A 76 6.79 -0.68 2.73
N TYR A 77 5.66 -1.22 3.20
CA TYR A 77 4.69 -1.89 2.34
C TYR A 77 3.95 -0.92 1.42
N SER A 78 3.67 0.30 1.87
CA SER A 78 3.10 1.35 1.02
C SER A 78 3.99 1.64 -0.20
N ASN A 79 5.32 1.67 -0.02
CA ASN A 79 6.26 1.83 -1.13
C ASN A 79 6.24 0.64 -2.11
N VAL A 80 6.01 -0.59 -1.63
CA VAL A 80 5.84 -1.76 -2.51
C VAL A 80 4.58 -1.61 -3.37
N ILE A 81 3.46 -1.19 -2.76
CA ILE A 81 2.20 -0.96 -3.47
C ILE A 81 2.35 0.15 -4.52
N ASP A 82 2.93 1.28 -4.11
CA ASP A 82 3.17 2.44 -4.97
C ASP A 82 3.99 2.03 -6.20
N ARG A 83 5.13 1.34 -6.01
CA ARG A 83 5.95 0.83 -7.12
C ARG A 83 5.22 -0.19 -7.99
N GLY A 84 4.46 -1.09 -7.36
CA GLY A 84 3.74 -2.16 -8.05
C GLY A 84 2.55 -1.67 -8.89
N THR A 85 1.96 -0.54 -8.51
CA THR A 85 0.81 0.08 -9.20
C THR A 85 1.22 1.29 -10.05
N GLY A 86 2.48 1.71 -9.98
CA GLY A 86 3.00 2.89 -10.66
C GLY A 86 2.45 4.21 -10.11
N GLN A 87 1.92 4.21 -8.89
CA GLN A 87 1.40 5.39 -8.20
C GLN A 87 2.36 5.79 -7.08
N THR A 88 2.38 7.05 -6.67
CA THR A 88 3.19 7.50 -5.53
C THR A 88 2.29 8.26 -4.57
N LEU A 89 1.47 7.51 -3.83
CA LEU A 89 0.41 8.07 -2.99
C LEU A 89 0.47 7.52 -1.57
N LEU A 90 0.52 6.20 -1.40
CA LEU A 90 0.43 5.60 -0.06
C LEU A 90 1.69 5.86 0.76
N GLN A 91 2.88 5.77 0.15
CA GLN A 91 4.13 6.00 0.86
C GLN A 91 4.25 7.47 1.35
N PRO A 92 3.97 8.51 0.54
CA PRO A 92 3.92 9.88 1.03
C PRO A 92 2.96 10.08 2.21
N ILE A 93 1.76 9.50 2.14
CA ILE A 93 0.76 9.57 3.22
C ILE A 93 1.30 8.93 4.50
N ALA A 94 1.79 7.68 4.40
CA ALA A 94 2.34 6.95 5.55
C ALA A 94 3.55 7.68 6.18
N SER A 95 4.38 8.32 5.36
CA SER A 95 5.53 9.10 5.82
C SER A 95 5.09 10.35 6.60
N LYS A 96 4.05 11.06 6.14
CA LYS A 96 3.49 12.21 6.86
C LYS A 96 2.88 11.81 8.20
N ILE A 97 2.11 10.72 8.21
CA ILE A 97 1.55 10.15 9.44
C ILE A 97 2.67 9.78 10.41
N SER A 98 3.74 9.11 9.94
CA SER A 98 4.92 8.79 10.74
C SER A 98 5.57 10.04 11.33
N ASN A 99 5.70 11.11 10.54
CA ASN A 99 6.30 12.35 11.02
C ASN A 99 5.45 13.03 12.10
N ILE A 100 4.11 12.98 11.99
CA ILE A 100 3.21 13.51 13.02
C ILE A 100 3.36 12.70 14.32
N ALA A 101 3.29 11.37 14.23
CA ALA A 101 3.41 10.48 15.38
C ALA A 101 4.78 10.63 16.08
N LYS A 102 5.87 10.70 15.32
CA LYS A 102 7.21 10.97 15.84
C LYS A 102 7.32 12.35 16.48
N GLY A 103 6.74 13.38 15.88
CA GLY A 103 6.72 14.72 16.48
C GLY A 103 5.96 14.77 17.81
N ILE A 104 4.90 13.97 17.97
CA ILE A 104 4.21 13.83 19.26
C ILE A 104 5.11 13.15 20.29
N GLU A 105 5.79 12.07 19.90
CA GLU A 105 6.73 11.33 20.76
C GLU A 105 7.90 12.20 21.21
N ASP A 106 8.58 12.86 20.27
CA ASP A 106 9.75 13.72 20.54
C ASP A 106 9.37 14.84 21.51
N ASN A 107 8.22 15.49 21.30
CA ASN A 107 7.73 16.55 22.18
C ASN A 107 7.33 16.00 23.57
N TYR A 108 6.80 14.78 23.67
CA TYR A 108 6.52 14.16 24.98
C TYR A 108 7.79 14.04 25.82
N TYR A 109 8.89 13.60 25.21
CA TYR A 109 10.18 13.48 25.91
C TYR A 109 10.80 14.84 26.26
N GLN A 110 10.50 15.89 25.50
CA GLN A 110 11.00 17.26 25.77
C GLN A 110 10.17 17.97 26.86
N ASP A 111 8.85 17.90 26.78
CA ASP A 111 7.92 18.67 27.61
C ASP A 111 7.43 17.88 28.84
N GLY A 112 7.75 16.59 28.94
CA GLY A 112 7.35 15.71 30.03
C GLY A 112 5.88 15.27 29.99
N GLY A 113 5.20 15.43 28.84
CA GLY A 113 3.78 15.12 28.70
C GLY A 113 3.20 15.43 27.32
N VAL A 114 1.93 15.06 27.12
CA VAL A 114 1.15 15.42 25.93
C VAL A 114 0.25 16.62 26.25
N ASN A 115 0.47 17.75 25.58
CA ASN A 115 -0.36 18.95 25.66
C ASN A 115 -1.56 18.91 24.70
N GLU A 116 -2.46 19.90 24.82
CA GLU A 116 -3.69 19.98 24.01
C GLU A 116 -3.42 20.00 22.50
N GLN A 117 -2.37 20.68 22.05
CA GLN A 117 -2.01 20.74 20.63
C GLN A 117 -1.58 19.37 20.10
N GLN A 118 -0.81 18.61 20.88
CA GLN A 118 -0.42 17.25 20.52
C GLN A 118 -1.61 16.28 20.54
N GLN A 119 -2.54 16.44 21.49
CA GLN A 119 -3.78 15.65 21.52
C GLN A 119 -4.63 15.90 20.27
N GLU A 120 -4.72 17.15 19.81
CA GLU A 120 -5.46 17.49 18.60
C GLU A 120 -4.78 16.92 17.34
N LYS A 121 -3.46 17.06 17.22
CA LYS A 121 -2.69 16.42 16.13
C LYS A 121 -2.86 14.91 16.12
N TYR A 122 -2.88 14.29 17.30
CA TYR A 122 -3.13 12.86 17.44
C TYR A 122 -4.51 12.47 16.89
N LYS A 123 -5.57 13.19 17.26
CA LYS A 123 -6.94 12.92 16.78
C LYS A 123 -7.03 13.05 15.26
N GLN A 124 -6.51 14.13 14.70
CA GLN A 124 -6.50 14.38 13.25
C GLN A 124 -5.73 13.29 12.49
N MET A 125 -4.61 12.85 13.04
CA MET A 125 -3.83 11.74 12.48
C MET A 125 -4.62 10.43 12.50
N ILE A 126 -5.28 10.08 13.61
CA ILE A 126 -6.11 8.86 13.70
C ILE A 126 -7.28 8.92 12.73
N GLU A 127 -7.91 10.09 12.55
CA GLU A 127 -8.96 10.29 11.55
C GLU A 127 -8.45 10.08 10.13
N ALA A 128 -7.30 10.68 9.78
CA ALA A 128 -6.68 10.46 8.49
C ALA A 128 -6.32 8.97 8.26
N ILE A 129 -5.83 8.27 9.29
CA ILE A 129 -5.57 6.83 9.22
C ILE A 129 -6.85 6.05 8.89
N LYS A 130 -7.98 6.37 9.53
CA LYS A 130 -9.28 5.73 9.25
C LYS A 130 -9.70 5.95 7.80
N GLU A 131 -9.63 7.18 7.33
CA GLU A 131 -9.99 7.51 5.95
C GLU A 131 -9.11 6.78 4.93
N VAL A 132 -7.79 6.77 5.14
CA VAL A 132 -6.85 6.02 4.28
C VAL A 132 -7.20 4.54 4.28
N ASN A 133 -7.51 3.98 5.45
CA ASN A 133 -7.80 2.56 5.57
C ASN A 133 -9.07 2.15 4.81
N GLU A 134 -10.10 2.99 4.84
CA GLU A 134 -11.30 2.81 4.02
C GLU A 134 -10.99 2.88 2.52
N GLN A 135 -10.12 3.81 2.11
CA GLN A 135 -9.73 3.94 0.71
C GLN A 135 -8.88 2.78 0.21
N ILE A 136 -8.02 2.20 1.05
CA ILE A 136 -7.20 1.05 0.67
C ILE A 136 -8.07 -0.09 0.14
N LEU A 137 -9.17 -0.40 0.82
CA LEU A 137 -10.11 -1.44 0.40
C LEU A 137 -10.86 -1.07 -0.89
N LYS A 138 -11.28 0.19 -1.07
CA LYS A 138 -12.01 0.62 -2.28
C LYS A 138 -11.11 0.62 -3.52
N VAL A 139 -9.90 1.15 -3.35
CA VAL A 139 -8.97 1.50 -4.42
C VAL A 139 -8.15 0.29 -4.85
N TYR A 140 -7.60 -0.48 -3.90
CA TYR A 140 -6.62 -1.52 -4.20
C TYR A 140 -7.19 -2.94 -4.16
N TYR A 141 -8.26 -3.18 -3.39
CA TYR A 141 -8.84 -4.51 -3.26
C TYR A 141 -9.92 -4.81 -4.32
N ILE A 142 -10.02 -6.08 -4.74
CA ILE A 142 -11.14 -6.57 -5.56
C ILE A 142 -12.10 -7.32 -4.63
N PRO A 143 -13.32 -6.78 -4.38
CA PRO A 143 -14.32 -7.46 -3.57
C PRO A 143 -14.61 -8.88 -4.07
N ASN A 144 -14.80 -9.82 -3.15
CA ASN A 144 -15.08 -11.23 -3.43
C ASN A 144 -13.98 -11.96 -4.24
N SER A 145 -12.76 -11.43 -4.25
CA SER A 145 -11.58 -12.15 -4.68
C SER A 145 -10.78 -12.55 -3.45
N GLU A 146 -10.24 -13.77 -3.41
CA GLU A 146 -9.33 -14.17 -2.33
C GLU A 146 -8.00 -13.43 -2.51
N GLY A 147 -7.79 -12.35 -1.74
CA GLY A 147 -6.52 -11.64 -1.68
C GLY A 147 -6.04 -10.99 -2.99
N THR A 148 -6.93 -10.74 -3.96
CA THR A 148 -6.53 -10.17 -5.25
C THR A 148 -6.64 -8.65 -5.25
N VAL A 149 -5.64 -8.02 -5.87
CA VAL A 149 -5.53 -6.57 -5.96
C VAL A 149 -5.68 -6.04 -7.38
N LYS A 150 -6.17 -4.80 -7.48
CA LYS A 150 -6.21 -4.03 -8.72
C LYS A 150 -4.80 -3.51 -9.02
N LEU A 151 -4.22 -3.96 -10.13
CA LEU A 151 -2.94 -3.42 -10.62
C LEU A 151 -3.12 -2.07 -11.32
N LYS A 152 -4.28 -1.87 -11.94
CA LYS A 152 -4.64 -0.62 -12.61
C LYS A 152 -5.70 0.07 -11.78
N ILE A 153 -5.34 1.24 -11.27
CA ILE A 153 -6.16 2.01 -10.36
C ILE A 153 -6.70 3.22 -11.10
N GLU A 154 -8.01 3.41 -11.05
CA GLU A 154 -8.70 4.42 -11.86
C GLU A 154 -9.30 5.54 -11.02
N ASN A 155 -9.38 5.39 -9.69
CA ASN A 155 -9.90 6.41 -8.80
C ASN A 155 -9.02 6.53 -7.55
N PHE A 156 -8.32 7.65 -7.41
CA PHE A 156 -7.41 7.96 -6.30
C PHE A 156 -7.63 9.38 -5.73
N GLU A 157 -8.72 10.04 -6.11
CA GLU A 157 -8.97 11.45 -5.77
C GLU A 157 -8.99 11.67 -4.26
N GLU A 158 -9.69 10.80 -3.52
CA GLU A 158 -9.78 10.89 -2.05
C GLU A 158 -8.39 10.70 -1.39
N LEU A 159 -7.54 9.81 -1.90
CA LEU A 159 -6.18 9.63 -1.37
C LEU A 159 -5.29 10.86 -1.63
N ILE A 160 -5.46 11.53 -2.77
CA ILE A 160 -4.77 12.78 -3.07
C ILE A 160 -5.21 13.88 -2.10
N GLU A 161 -6.51 13.98 -1.82
CA GLU A 161 -7.05 14.97 -0.88
C GLU A 161 -6.51 14.74 0.54
N ILE A 162 -6.54 13.50 1.03
CA ILE A 162 -5.97 13.14 2.32
C ILE A 162 -4.49 13.55 2.39
N ASN A 163 -3.71 13.22 1.35
CA ASN A 163 -2.30 13.59 1.29
C ASN A 163 -2.08 15.12 1.37
N LYS A 164 -2.92 15.92 0.72
CA LYS A 164 -2.84 17.39 0.77
C LYS A 164 -3.18 17.95 2.15
N ARG A 165 -4.16 17.39 2.86
CA ARG A 165 -4.56 17.84 4.21
C ARG A 165 -3.52 17.50 5.28
N LEU A 166 -2.72 16.46 5.06
CA LEU A 166 -1.63 16.05 5.94
C LEU A 166 -0.34 16.89 5.77
N ASN A 167 -0.36 17.94 4.93
CA ASN A 167 0.75 18.90 4.79
C ASN A 167 0.74 19.96 5.91
#